data_AF-A0A967GUR5-F1
#
_entry.id   AF-A0A967GUR5-F1
#
_cell.length_a   1.000
_cell.length_b   1.000
_cell.length_c   1.000
_cell.angle_alpha   90.00
_cell.angle_beta   90.00
_cell.angle_gamma   90.00
#
_symmetry.space_group_name_H-M   'P 1'
#
loop_
_entity.id
_entity.type
_entity.pdbx_description
1 polymer ?
#
loop_
_entity_poly.entity_id
_entity_poly.type
_entity_poly.pdbx_seq_one_letter_code
_entity_poly.pdbx_strand_id
1 'polypeptide(L)'
;MPIDGGDPRVVCDANSWRGASWGAEYIVFALEQGPVFKVPATGGTPEAVTTLDESKGETAHRYPFFLPDGETFLYAVIPGKHRVHEIYAGHVDGREPVLITRSLISPVYTSGHLVFQRGRRLMAQAFDPDALTLSGEPIDLGTAPELFEAAGSRNVAASRNGTLAHLTPDDPNTRLLWHDPMTGQDLETLDLEPGVYT
;
A
#
# COMPACT_ATOMS: atom_id res chain seq x y z
N MET A 1 -12.42 4.35 17.59
CA MET A 1 -13.49 3.47 17.08
C MET A 1 -14.08 2.74 18.28
N PRO A 2 -15.40 2.81 18.54
CA PRO A 2 -16.05 1.98 19.54
C PRO A 2 -15.93 0.50 19.16
N ILE A 3 -15.83 -0.39 20.15
CA ILE A 3 -15.62 -1.83 19.98
C ILE A 3 -16.81 -2.58 19.35
N ASP A 4 -17.99 -1.95 19.33
CA ASP A 4 -19.23 -2.58 18.86
C ASP A 4 -19.53 -2.36 17.37
N GLY A 5 -18.76 -1.53 16.67
CA GLY A 5 -19.03 -1.14 15.27
C GLY A 5 -20.23 -0.21 15.15
N GLY A 6 -20.11 0.86 14.34
CA GLY A 6 -21.24 1.75 14.02
C GLY A 6 -21.99 1.25 12.77
N ASP A 7 -23.18 1.80 12.53
CA ASP A 7 -23.91 1.54 11.27
C ASP A 7 -23.05 1.94 10.06
N PRO A 8 -22.97 1.09 9.01
CA PRO A 8 -22.21 1.40 7.81
C PRO A 8 -22.81 2.64 7.11
N ARG A 9 -21.96 3.59 6.72
CA ARG A 9 -22.37 4.78 5.97
C ARG A 9 -21.78 4.76 4.56
N VAL A 10 -22.62 5.08 3.58
CA VAL A 10 -22.17 5.32 2.19
C VAL A 10 -21.30 6.57 2.14
N VAL A 11 -20.13 6.46 1.51
CA VAL A 11 -19.18 7.57 1.31
C VAL A 11 -19.33 8.13 -0.10
N CYS A 12 -19.17 7.29 -1.13
CA CYS A 12 -19.33 7.63 -2.53
C CYS A 12 -19.46 6.35 -3.38
N ASP A 13 -19.83 6.52 -4.65
CA ASP A 13 -19.80 5.43 -5.63
C ASP A 13 -18.35 5.12 -6.03
N ALA A 14 -17.95 3.86 -5.90
CA ALA A 14 -16.62 3.38 -6.27
C ALA A 14 -16.69 1.92 -6.74
N ASN A 15 -16.72 1.70 -8.05
CA ASN A 15 -16.78 0.36 -8.65
C ASN A 15 -15.39 -0.18 -8.98
N SER A 16 -15.14 -1.47 -8.75
CA SER A 16 -13.85 -2.12 -9.07
C SER A 16 -12.64 -1.45 -8.39
N TRP A 17 -12.76 -1.13 -7.11
CA TRP A 17 -11.70 -0.51 -6.31
C TRP A 17 -10.37 -1.30 -6.35
N ARG A 18 -9.25 -0.55 -6.23
CA ARG A 18 -7.87 -1.04 -6.20
C ARG A 18 -7.11 -0.39 -5.05
N GLY A 19 -7.68 -0.53 -3.86
CA GLY A 19 -7.15 0.00 -2.61
C GLY A 19 -7.68 1.38 -2.24
N ALA A 20 -7.71 1.64 -0.93
CA ALA A 20 -8.08 2.91 -0.33
C ALA A 20 -7.24 3.14 0.94
N SER A 21 -7.14 4.39 1.36
CA SER A 21 -6.50 4.79 2.60
C SER A 21 -7.27 5.94 3.24
N TRP A 22 -7.48 5.83 4.55
CA TRP A 22 -8.21 6.81 5.34
C TRP A 22 -7.25 7.80 5.99
N GLY A 23 -7.43 9.07 5.68
CA GLY A 23 -6.89 10.20 6.42
C GLY A 23 -7.91 10.73 7.42
N ALA A 24 -7.57 11.81 8.11
CA ALA A 24 -8.49 12.46 9.05
C ALA A 24 -9.66 13.16 8.32
N GLU A 25 -9.36 13.85 7.22
CA GLU A 25 -10.34 14.64 6.47
C GLU A 25 -10.82 13.97 5.18
N TYR A 26 -9.94 13.17 4.55
CA TYR A 26 -10.19 12.59 3.24
C TYR A 26 -9.93 11.09 3.24
N ILE A 27 -10.59 10.41 2.30
CA ILE A 27 -10.25 9.05 1.88
C ILE A 27 -9.65 9.20 0.50
N VAL A 28 -8.45 8.64 0.29
CA VAL A 28 -7.89 8.44 -1.05
C VAL A 28 -8.17 7.02 -1.49
N PHE A 29 -8.57 6.83 -2.74
CA PHE A 29 -8.87 5.51 -3.29
C PHE A 29 -8.56 5.46 -4.78
N ALA A 30 -8.39 4.24 -5.27
CA ALA A 30 -8.16 3.97 -6.67
C ALA A 30 -9.21 3.02 -7.22
N LEU A 31 -9.46 3.11 -8.51
CA LEU A 31 -10.32 2.20 -9.26
C LEU A 31 -9.46 1.32 -10.18
N GLU A 32 -10.11 0.44 -10.94
CA GLU A 32 -9.42 -0.46 -11.85
C GLU A 32 -8.61 0.29 -12.92
N GLN A 33 -9.15 1.38 -13.45
CA GLN A 33 -8.48 2.26 -14.41
C GLN A 33 -8.58 3.71 -13.92
N GLY A 34 -7.68 4.57 -14.40
CA GLY A 34 -7.76 5.99 -14.08
C GLY A 34 -6.82 6.43 -12.94
N PRO A 35 -6.97 7.69 -12.48
CA PRO A 35 -6.14 8.27 -11.45
C PRO A 35 -6.50 7.77 -10.04
N VAL A 36 -5.73 8.21 -9.05
CA VAL A 36 -6.17 8.24 -7.65
C VAL A 36 -7.22 9.33 -7.47
N PHE A 37 -8.25 9.03 -6.70
CA PHE A 37 -9.30 9.94 -6.30
C PHE A 37 -9.20 10.24 -4.80
N LYS A 38 -9.65 11.43 -4.39
CA LYS A 38 -9.99 11.76 -3.01
C LYS A 38 -11.49 11.98 -2.87
N VAL A 39 -12.02 11.74 -1.68
CA VAL A 39 -13.37 12.12 -1.27
C VAL A 39 -13.33 12.54 0.19
N PRO A 40 -14.16 13.50 0.65
CA PRO A 40 -14.27 13.78 2.08
C PRO A 40 -14.58 12.49 2.86
N ALA A 41 -13.97 12.32 4.04
CA ALA A 41 -14.28 11.21 4.94
C ALA A 41 -15.76 11.22 5.38
N THR A 42 -16.41 12.38 5.25
CA THR A 42 -17.85 12.57 5.45
C THR A 42 -18.72 11.99 4.32
N GLY A 43 -18.11 11.59 3.20
CA GLY A 43 -18.80 11.28 1.95
C GLY A 43 -18.99 12.52 1.07
N GLY A 44 -19.26 12.29 -0.22
CA GLY A 44 -19.43 13.33 -1.22
C GLY A 44 -19.03 12.91 -2.63
N THR A 45 -18.78 13.90 -3.49
CA THR A 45 -18.30 13.67 -4.86
C THR A 45 -16.79 13.45 -4.87
N PRO A 46 -16.29 12.34 -5.46
CA PRO A 46 -14.86 12.12 -5.61
C PRO A 46 -14.20 13.08 -6.61
N GLU A 47 -12.96 13.45 -6.33
CA GLU A 47 -12.11 14.30 -7.17
C GLU A 47 -10.80 13.60 -7.50
N ALA A 48 -10.34 13.67 -8.75
CA ALA A 48 -9.03 13.14 -9.11
C ALA A 48 -7.90 13.99 -8.50
N VAL A 49 -6.90 13.34 -7.92
CA VAL A 49 -5.71 13.99 -7.28
C VAL A 49 -4.39 13.61 -7.94
N THR A 50 -4.46 12.86 -9.03
CA THR A 50 -3.31 12.53 -9.88
C THR A 50 -3.75 12.59 -11.34
N THR A 51 -2.80 12.69 -12.25
CA THR A 51 -3.05 12.68 -13.69
C THR A 51 -2.20 11.59 -14.32
N LEU A 52 -2.79 10.80 -15.22
CA LEU A 52 -2.08 9.76 -15.97
C LEU A 52 -1.16 10.40 -17.00
N ASP A 53 0.06 9.88 -17.12
CA ASP A 53 0.97 10.20 -18.21
C ASP A 53 0.71 9.27 -19.42
N GLU A 54 -0.14 9.72 -20.32
CA GLU A 54 -0.46 9.00 -21.56
C GLU A 54 0.79 8.76 -22.43
N SER A 55 1.80 9.63 -22.35
CA SER A 55 3.02 9.49 -23.15
C SER A 55 3.87 8.29 -22.70
N LYS A 56 3.74 7.89 -21.44
CA LYS A 56 4.33 6.67 -20.86
C LYS A 56 3.39 5.45 -20.95
N GLY A 57 2.17 5.65 -21.46
CA GLY A 57 1.15 4.60 -21.55
C GLY A 57 0.65 4.14 -20.19
N GLU A 58 0.57 5.05 -19.21
CA GLU A 58 -0.03 4.76 -17.91
C GLU A 58 -1.53 4.50 -18.07
N THR A 59 -2.03 3.45 -17.42
CA THR A 59 -3.45 3.07 -17.52
C THR A 59 -4.20 3.24 -16.21
N ALA A 60 -3.49 3.11 -15.08
CA ALA A 60 -4.06 3.27 -13.76
C ALA A 60 -3.03 3.71 -12.73
N HIS A 61 -3.49 4.43 -11.71
CA HIS A 61 -2.79 4.61 -10.44
C HIS A 61 -3.52 3.82 -9.36
N ARG A 62 -2.80 3.00 -8.60
CA ARG A 62 -3.41 2.03 -7.69
C ARG A 62 -2.78 2.03 -6.30
N TYR A 63 -3.54 1.47 -5.36
CA TYR A 63 -3.17 1.24 -3.97
C TYR A 63 -2.61 2.50 -3.29
N PRO A 64 -3.41 3.58 -3.19
CA PRO A 64 -2.98 4.79 -2.49
C PRO A 64 -2.88 4.56 -0.98
N PHE A 65 -1.80 5.01 -0.34
CA PHE A 65 -1.53 4.86 1.09
C PHE A 65 -1.11 6.19 1.70
N PHE A 66 -1.87 6.72 2.65
CA PHE A 66 -1.49 7.94 3.35
C PHE A 66 -0.20 7.77 4.15
N LEU A 67 0.69 8.75 4.03
CA LEU A 67 1.81 8.97 4.93
C LEU A 67 1.32 9.60 6.25
N PRO A 68 2.17 9.65 7.30
CA PRO A 68 1.75 10.14 8.62
C PRO A 68 1.22 11.57 8.66
N ASP A 69 1.58 12.41 7.69
CA ASP A 69 1.12 13.80 7.58
C ASP A 69 -0.38 13.92 7.25
N GLY A 70 -0.98 12.87 6.67
CA GLY A 70 -2.39 12.87 6.22
C GLY A 70 -2.66 13.70 4.95
N GLU A 71 -1.62 14.27 4.35
CA GLU A 71 -1.71 15.10 3.13
C GLU A 71 -1.00 14.46 1.94
N THR A 72 0.02 13.65 2.22
CA THR A 72 0.81 12.95 1.22
C THR A 72 0.42 11.48 1.20
N PHE A 73 0.40 10.87 0.01
CA PHE A 73 0.13 9.45 -0.15
C PHE A 73 1.06 8.80 -1.16
N LEU A 74 1.42 7.55 -0.92
CA LEU A 74 2.13 6.72 -1.87
C LEU A 74 1.14 6.06 -2.82
N TYR A 75 1.49 5.90 -4.10
CA TYR A 75 0.71 5.13 -5.06
C TYR A 75 1.60 4.45 -6.10
N ALA A 76 1.10 3.36 -6.68
CA ALA A 76 1.76 2.64 -7.74
C ALA A 76 1.20 3.04 -9.11
N VAL A 77 2.10 3.34 -10.04
CA VAL A 77 1.77 3.55 -11.46
C VAL A 77 1.73 2.20 -12.17
N ILE A 78 0.59 1.91 -12.81
CA ILE A 78 0.42 0.72 -13.63
C ILE A 78 0.81 1.06 -15.07
N PRO A 79 1.94 0.52 -15.56
CA PRO A 79 2.36 0.78 -16.93
C PRO A 79 1.54 -0.09 -17.88
N GLY A 80 1.23 0.41 -19.07
CA GLY A 80 0.52 -0.38 -20.09
C GLY A 80 1.28 -1.61 -20.60
N LYS A 81 2.61 -1.70 -20.41
CA LYS A 81 3.45 -2.79 -20.95
C LYS A 81 4.54 -3.33 -20.01
N HIS A 82 4.87 -2.64 -18.92
CA HIS A 82 5.97 -3.01 -18.02
C HIS A 82 5.43 -3.65 -16.72
N ARG A 83 6.18 -4.61 -16.16
CA ARG A 83 5.82 -5.32 -14.92
C ARG A 83 6.39 -4.67 -13.65
N VAL A 84 7.24 -3.67 -13.79
CA VAL A 84 7.80 -2.90 -12.66
C VAL A 84 6.99 -1.62 -12.55
N HIS A 85 6.46 -1.36 -11.37
CA HIS A 85 5.67 -0.18 -11.06
C HIS A 85 6.57 0.92 -10.52
N GLU A 86 6.38 2.13 -11.02
CA GLU A 86 6.95 3.32 -10.38
C GLU A 86 6.08 3.68 -9.19
N ILE A 87 6.73 3.92 -8.05
CA ILE A 87 6.06 4.31 -6.81
C ILE A 87 6.30 5.79 -6.62
N TYR A 88 5.21 6.55 -6.59
CA TYR A 88 5.22 7.98 -6.40
C TYR A 88 4.62 8.36 -5.06
N ALA A 89 5.06 9.49 -4.52
CA ALA A 89 4.35 10.24 -3.49
C ALA A 89 3.54 11.35 -4.17
N GLY A 90 2.21 11.25 -4.08
CA GLY A 90 1.25 12.26 -4.51
C GLY A 90 0.68 13.03 -3.32
N HIS A 91 -0.07 14.09 -3.62
CA HIS A 91 -0.58 15.01 -2.61
C HIS A 91 -2.08 15.22 -2.79
N VAL A 92 -2.81 15.37 -1.69
CA VAL A 92 -4.27 15.58 -1.74
C VAL A 92 -4.68 16.87 -2.45
N ASP A 93 -3.78 17.86 -2.54
CA ASP A 93 -3.97 19.11 -3.28
C ASP A 93 -3.71 18.98 -4.79
N GLY A 94 -3.23 17.82 -5.25
CA GLY A 94 -2.95 17.53 -6.66
C GLY A 94 -1.66 18.16 -7.21
N ARG A 95 -0.76 18.67 -6.35
CA ARG A 95 0.55 19.17 -6.81
C ARG A 95 1.45 18.02 -7.32
N GLU A 96 2.50 18.40 -8.05
CA GLU A 96 3.39 17.47 -8.74
C GLU A 96 3.90 16.34 -7.81
N PRO A 97 3.81 15.08 -8.25
CA PRO A 97 4.23 13.94 -7.44
C PRO A 97 5.76 13.74 -7.49
N VAL A 98 6.31 13.07 -6.48
CA VAL A 98 7.73 12.75 -6.37
C VAL A 98 7.94 11.25 -6.60
N LEU A 99 8.83 10.88 -7.51
CA LEU A 99 9.22 9.47 -7.70
C LEU A 99 10.05 9.01 -6.50
N ILE A 100 9.58 7.98 -5.79
CA ILE A 100 10.26 7.45 -4.61
C ILE A 100 11.13 6.26 -4.97
N THR A 101 10.56 5.28 -5.66
CA THR A 101 11.27 4.03 -6.00
C THR A 101 10.55 3.26 -7.10
N ARG A 102 11.06 2.07 -7.42
CA ARG A 102 10.45 1.11 -8.33
C ARG A 102 10.24 -0.22 -7.61
N SER A 103 9.07 -0.81 -7.77
CA SER A 103 8.74 -2.09 -7.12
C SER A 103 7.83 -2.96 -7.98
N LEU A 104 7.86 -4.26 -7.72
CA LEU A 104 6.92 -5.22 -8.33
C LEU A 104 5.57 -5.27 -7.59
N ILE A 105 5.47 -4.65 -6.42
CA ILE A 105 4.23 -4.54 -5.62
C ILE A 105 4.01 -3.10 -5.19
N SER A 106 2.78 -2.77 -4.77
CA SER A 106 2.55 -1.51 -4.07
C SER A 106 3.17 -1.57 -2.67
N PRO A 107 4.05 -0.62 -2.32
CA PRO A 107 4.80 -0.70 -1.08
C PRO A 107 3.92 -0.34 0.12
N VAL A 108 4.43 -0.71 1.29
CA VAL A 108 3.84 -0.39 2.58
C VAL A 108 4.83 0.46 3.35
N TYR A 109 4.37 1.57 3.92
CA TYR A 109 5.14 2.36 4.85
C TYR A 109 4.81 1.94 6.28
N THR A 110 5.84 1.64 7.07
CA THR A 110 5.70 1.32 8.49
C THR A 110 6.99 1.63 9.25
N SER A 111 6.86 2.16 10.47
CA SER A 111 7.98 2.42 11.38
C SER A 111 9.21 3.06 10.72
N GLY A 112 9.00 4.10 9.91
CA GLY A 112 10.10 4.82 9.23
C GLY A 112 10.72 4.09 8.04
N HIS A 113 10.11 3.00 7.56
CA HIS A 113 10.62 2.21 6.46
C HIS A 113 9.57 2.04 5.36
N LEU A 114 10.05 2.03 4.12
CA LEU A 114 9.31 1.51 2.99
C LEU A 114 9.64 0.04 2.80
N VAL A 115 8.60 -0.79 2.81
CA VAL A 115 8.66 -2.20 2.47
C VAL A 115 8.22 -2.38 1.03
N PHE A 116 9.10 -2.94 0.20
CA PHE A 116 8.88 -3.07 -1.23
C PHE A 116 9.50 -4.37 -1.75
N GLN A 117 9.07 -4.82 -2.92
CA GLN A 117 9.64 -6.00 -3.58
C GLN A 117 10.70 -5.60 -4.61
N ARG A 118 11.85 -6.29 -4.57
CA ARG A 118 12.91 -6.25 -5.58
C ARG A 118 13.23 -7.68 -6.03
N GLY A 119 12.91 -8.01 -7.28
CA GLY A 119 13.01 -9.40 -7.77
C GLY A 119 12.10 -10.35 -6.97
N ARG A 120 12.66 -11.42 -6.42
CA ARG A 120 11.93 -12.39 -5.55
C ARG A 120 12.10 -12.11 -4.05
N ARG A 121 12.59 -10.93 -3.68
CA ARG A 121 12.90 -10.58 -2.28
C ARG A 121 12.06 -9.41 -1.80
N LEU A 122 11.65 -9.50 -0.54
CA LEU A 122 11.03 -8.40 0.19
C LEU A 122 12.15 -7.59 0.84
N MET A 123 12.11 -6.28 0.64
CA MET A 123 13.12 -5.36 1.12
C MET A 123 12.47 -4.32 2.02
N ALA A 124 13.17 -3.89 3.05
CA ALA A 124 12.85 -2.67 3.80
C ALA A 124 13.96 -1.65 3.63
N GLN A 125 13.62 -0.38 3.44
CA GLN A 125 14.61 0.70 3.41
C GLN A 125 14.08 1.90 4.17
N ALA A 126 14.95 2.59 4.90
CA ALA A 126 14.58 3.77 5.66
C ALA A 126 13.99 4.82 4.71
N PHE A 127 12.84 5.37 5.08
CA PHE A 127 12.10 6.36 4.32
C PHE A 127 11.69 7.51 5.22
N ASP A 128 12.14 8.69 4.86
CA ASP A 128 11.72 9.94 5.47
C ASP A 128 10.45 10.44 4.75
N PRO A 129 9.27 10.40 5.39
CA PRO A 129 8.02 10.83 4.78
C PRO A 129 7.91 12.35 4.63
N ASP A 130 8.70 13.13 5.36
CA ASP A 130 8.67 14.60 5.29
C ASP A 130 9.57 15.08 4.14
N ALA A 131 10.74 14.45 4.00
CA ALA A 131 11.67 14.75 2.91
C ALA A 131 11.35 13.98 1.61
N LEU A 132 10.50 12.94 1.67
CA LEU A 132 10.19 12.02 0.58
C LEU A 132 11.45 11.35 0.00
N THR A 133 12.37 10.93 0.87
CA THR A 133 13.64 10.32 0.46
C THR A 133 13.89 8.98 1.12
N LEU A 134 14.49 8.08 0.35
CA LEU A 134 15.05 6.83 0.84
C LEU A 134 16.49 7.05 1.32
N SER A 135 16.89 6.38 2.39
CA SER A 135 18.25 6.45 2.93
C SER A 135 18.76 5.09 3.40
N GLY A 136 20.09 4.96 3.50
CA GLY A 136 20.75 3.72 3.87
C GLY A 136 20.63 2.60 2.83
N GLU A 137 21.23 1.46 3.15
CA GLU A 137 21.11 0.25 2.32
C GLU A 137 19.80 -0.50 2.63
N PRO A 138 19.11 -1.06 1.61
CA PRO A 138 17.95 -1.90 1.85
C PRO A 138 18.27 -3.17 2.64
N ILE A 139 17.45 -3.47 3.64
CA ILE A 139 17.47 -4.69 4.45
C ILE A 139 16.64 -5.75 3.76
N ASP A 140 17.21 -6.95 3.58
CA ASP A 140 16.51 -8.11 3.03
C ASP A 140 15.66 -8.77 4.13
N LEU A 141 14.34 -8.79 3.91
CA LEU A 141 13.36 -9.38 4.82
C LEU A 141 12.97 -10.82 4.42
N GLY A 142 13.57 -11.37 3.37
CA GLY A 142 13.31 -12.73 2.91
C GLY A 142 12.57 -12.81 1.58
N THR A 143 11.92 -13.94 1.34
CA THR A 143 11.26 -14.24 0.07
C THR A 143 9.96 -13.45 -0.07
N ALA A 144 9.76 -12.78 -1.20
CA ALA A 144 8.51 -12.11 -1.49
C ALA A 144 7.41 -13.11 -1.90
N PRO A 145 6.13 -12.81 -1.63
CA PRO A 145 5.00 -13.61 -2.10
C PRO A 145 5.07 -13.82 -3.62
N GLU A 146 4.73 -15.02 -4.11
CA GLU A 146 4.58 -15.21 -5.56
C GLU A 146 3.42 -14.37 -6.08
N LEU A 147 3.71 -13.54 -7.08
CA LEU A 147 2.77 -12.58 -7.64
C LEU A 147 1.74 -13.32 -8.48
N PHE A 148 0.47 -13.29 -8.08
CA PHE A 148 -0.59 -13.84 -8.92
C PHE A 148 -1.00 -12.89 -10.07
N GLU A 149 -0.69 -11.59 -10.04
CA GLU A 149 -1.08 -10.68 -11.12
C GLU A 149 -0.12 -9.49 -11.34
N ALA A 150 -0.05 -9.01 -12.59
CA ALA A 150 0.63 -7.78 -13.01
C ALA A 150 -0.11 -6.49 -12.56
N ALA A 151 -0.95 -6.60 -11.53
CA ALA A 151 -1.91 -5.59 -11.11
C ALA A 151 -1.40 -4.67 -9.99
N GLY A 152 -0.19 -4.88 -9.48
CA GLY A 152 0.44 -4.09 -8.41
C GLY A 152 -0.03 -4.39 -6.98
N SER A 153 -0.60 -5.56 -6.73
CA SER A 153 -1.27 -5.94 -5.46
C SER A 153 -0.50 -5.58 -4.19
N ARG A 154 -1.19 -5.08 -3.16
CA ARG A 154 -0.66 -5.03 -1.79
C ARG A 154 -0.73 -6.43 -1.18
N ASN A 155 0.36 -7.16 -1.24
CA ASN A 155 0.47 -8.50 -0.64
C ASN A 155 1.12 -8.48 0.75
N VAL A 156 1.24 -7.28 1.32
CA VAL A 156 1.87 -7.01 2.60
C VAL A 156 0.97 -6.02 3.34
N ALA A 157 0.76 -6.24 4.63
CA ALA A 157 0.12 -5.32 5.55
C ALA A 157 1.09 -4.98 6.67
N ALA A 158 1.06 -3.74 7.16
CA ALA A 158 1.85 -3.35 8.31
C ALA A 158 1.01 -2.59 9.32
N SER A 159 1.28 -2.84 10.59
CA SER A 159 0.76 -2.07 11.71
C SER A 159 1.62 -0.83 11.97
N ARG A 160 1.05 0.18 12.63
CA ARG A 160 1.76 1.39 13.07
C ARG A 160 2.86 1.12 14.11
N ASN A 161 2.84 -0.02 14.79
CA ASN A 161 3.87 -0.43 15.75
C ASN A 161 5.03 -1.23 15.10
N GLY A 162 5.05 -1.36 13.76
CA GLY A 162 6.14 -2.04 13.05
C GLY A 162 5.95 -3.52 12.78
N THR A 163 4.81 -4.10 13.17
CA THR A 163 4.48 -5.49 12.80
C THR A 163 4.14 -5.58 11.32
N LEU A 164 4.77 -6.52 10.60
CA LEU A 164 4.53 -6.81 9.20
C LEU A 164 3.85 -8.17 9.04
N ALA A 165 2.76 -8.23 8.28
CA ALA A 165 2.15 -9.47 7.82
C ALA A 165 2.28 -9.56 6.30
N HIS A 166 2.71 -10.70 5.77
CA HIS A 166 2.76 -10.96 4.34
C HIS A 166 2.36 -12.41 4.06
N LEU A 167 1.80 -12.66 2.87
CA LEU A 167 1.43 -14.02 2.46
C LEU A 167 2.69 -14.80 2.06
N THR A 168 2.92 -15.94 2.68
CA THR A 168 3.95 -16.89 2.25
C THR A 168 3.35 -17.92 1.29
N PRO A 169 4.03 -18.24 0.18
CA PRO A 169 3.43 -18.98 -0.94
C PRO A 169 3.23 -20.50 -0.72
N ASP A 170 3.76 -21.09 0.36
CA ASP A 170 3.97 -22.55 0.38
C ASP A 170 2.93 -23.39 1.16
N ASP A 171 1.90 -22.81 1.78
CA ASP A 171 0.89 -23.65 2.46
C ASP A 171 -0.52 -23.00 2.52
N PRO A 172 -1.59 -23.63 2.01
CA PRO A 172 -2.96 -23.21 2.30
C PRO A 172 -3.31 -23.31 3.79
N ASN A 173 -2.51 -24.02 4.60
CA ASN A 173 -2.55 -23.97 6.06
C ASN A 173 -1.60 -22.88 6.57
N THR A 174 -2.00 -21.62 6.41
CA THR A 174 -1.26 -20.51 7.03
C THR A 174 -1.58 -20.44 8.52
N ARG A 175 -0.55 -20.34 9.34
CA ARG A 175 -0.65 -19.94 10.75
C ARG A 175 -0.13 -18.52 10.88
N LEU A 176 -0.82 -17.70 11.67
CA LEU A 176 -0.37 -16.33 11.88
C LEU A 176 0.75 -16.35 12.92
N LEU A 177 1.87 -15.71 12.62
CA LEU A 177 3.05 -15.66 13.49
C LEU A 177 3.36 -14.21 13.85
N TRP A 178 3.68 -13.97 15.11
CA TRP A 178 4.34 -12.76 15.55
C TRP A 178 5.83 -12.91 15.27
N HIS A 179 6.42 -11.91 14.61
CA HIS A 179 7.86 -11.81 14.41
C HIS A 179 8.43 -10.62 15.19
N ASP A 180 9.64 -10.77 15.70
CA ASP A 180 10.44 -9.68 16.25
C ASP A 180 10.95 -8.81 15.08
N PRO A 181 10.53 -7.53 15.00
CA PRO A 181 10.88 -6.67 13.88
C PRO A 181 12.36 -6.23 13.86
N MET A 182 13.10 -6.37 14.96
CA MET A 182 14.53 -6.03 15.02
C MET A 182 15.43 -7.22 14.72
N THR A 183 15.02 -8.42 15.11
CA THR A 183 15.87 -9.63 15.01
C THR A 183 15.41 -10.59 13.92
N GLY A 184 14.17 -10.45 13.42
CA GLY A 184 13.57 -11.35 12.43
C GLY A 184 13.17 -12.72 13.00
N GLN A 185 13.19 -12.89 14.32
CA GLN A 185 12.84 -14.17 14.97
C GLN A 185 11.33 -14.32 15.16
N ASP A 186 10.84 -15.56 15.07
CA ASP A 186 9.45 -15.90 15.40
C ASP A 186 9.25 -15.81 16.92
N LEU A 187 8.28 -15.01 17.36
CA LEU A 187 7.92 -14.80 18.76
C LEU A 187 6.82 -15.75 19.22
N GLU A 188 5.72 -15.83 18.47
CA GLU A 188 4.53 -16.61 18.88
C GLU A 188 3.65 -16.96 17.68
N THR A 189 2.90 -18.07 17.76
CA THR A 189 1.83 -18.42 16.80
C THR A 189 0.48 -17.96 17.35
N LEU A 190 -0.27 -17.18 16.58
CA LEU A 190 -1.66 -16.86 16.90
C LEU A 190 -2.57 -17.98 16.36
N ASP A 191 -3.17 -18.72 17.30
CA ASP A 191 -4.13 -19.77 17.00
C ASP A 191 -5.48 -19.16 16.60
N LEU A 192 -5.71 -19.04 15.31
CA LEU A 192 -7.00 -18.73 14.72
C LEU A 192 -7.65 -20.02 14.20
N GLU A 193 -8.99 -20.09 14.22
CA GLU A 193 -9.68 -21.19 13.55
C GLU A 193 -9.39 -21.17 12.04
N PRO A 194 -9.33 -22.31 11.35
CA PRO A 194 -9.20 -22.33 9.90
C PRO A 194 -10.36 -21.59 9.22
N GLY A 195 -10.05 -20.56 8.42
CA GLY A 195 -11.07 -19.74 7.76
C GLY A 195 -10.50 -18.77 6.73
N VAL A 196 -11.37 -18.21 5.89
CA VAL A 196 -11.02 -17.12 4.98
C VAL A 196 -11.26 -15.80 5.71
N TYR A 197 -10.18 -15.05 5.94
CA TYR A 197 -10.20 -13.74 6.59
C TYR A 197 -9.96 -12.67 5.52
N THR A 198 -11.00 -11.90 5.19
CA THR A 198 -10.98 -10.79 4.21
C THR A 198 -10.97 -9.45 4.90
#